data_AF-A0A0C9QYU8-F1
#
_entry.id   AF-A0A0C9QYU8-F1
#
_cell.length_a   1.000
_cell.length_b   1.000
_cell.length_c   1.000
_cell.angle_alpha   90.00
_cell.angle_beta   90.00
_cell.angle_gamma   90.00
#
_symmetry.space_group_name_H-M   'P 1'
#
loop_
_entity.id
_entity.type
_entity.pdbx_description
1 polymer ?
#
loop_
_entity_poly.entity_id
_entity_poly.type
_entity_poly.pdbx_seq_one_letter_code
_entity_poly.pdbx_strand_id
1 'polypeptide(L)'
;YNYLVPWLGKGLLTSSGEKWFHDRKLITPTFHFGILEDFAEVMVEKSAILNQRLKEQVQLHGNEPFDIFRMMGKCALDIICETAMGVNVDAQGQIENEYNQAVETISTYALNRVFRPWLKPDWIYYMTEKGKKFKAAIETTHKRCTHVNIFAIILD
;
A
#
# COMPACT_ATOMS: atom_id res chain seq x y z
N TYR A 1 -9.04 15.59 -2.97
CA TYR A 1 -8.65 14.21 -2.60
C TYR A 1 -9.83 13.30 -2.22
N ASN A 2 -11.10 13.67 -2.49
CA ASN A 2 -12.28 12.93 -2.00
C ASN A 2 -12.41 11.48 -2.49
N TYR A 3 -11.78 11.12 -3.62
CA TYR A 3 -11.86 9.76 -4.18
C TYR A 3 -11.05 8.72 -3.40
N LEU A 4 -10.08 9.15 -2.59
CA LEU A 4 -9.27 8.26 -1.74
C LEU A 4 -9.88 8.09 -0.35
N VAL A 5 -10.82 8.95 0.05
CA VAL A 5 -11.47 8.90 1.36
C VAL A 5 -12.18 7.57 1.63
N PRO A 6 -12.89 6.93 0.67
CA PRO A 6 -13.48 5.62 0.90
C PRO A 6 -12.47 4.52 1.23
N TRP A 7 -11.22 4.66 0.77
CA TRP A 7 -10.16 3.68 1.02
C TRP A 7 -9.35 4.02 2.28
N LEU A 8 -8.85 5.25 2.37
CA LEU A 8 -7.85 5.68 3.36
C LEU A 8 -8.47 6.46 4.55
N GLY A 9 -9.77 6.72 4.54
CA GLY A 9 -10.43 7.55 5.55
C GLY A 9 -10.04 9.02 5.46
N LYS A 10 -10.22 9.77 6.56
CA LYS A 10 -9.85 11.19 6.71
C LYS A 10 -8.55 11.33 7.53
N GLY A 11 -7.45 10.89 6.95
CA GLY A 11 -6.12 10.93 7.56
C GLY A 11 -5.22 12.06 7.06
N LEU A 12 -3.92 11.97 7.33
CA LEU A 12 -2.93 12.96 6.90
C LEU A 12 -3.01 13.28 5.40
N LEU A 13 -3.23 12.28 4.53
CA LEU A 13 -3.30 12.49 3.07
C LEU A 13 -4.60 13.15 2.59
N THR A 14 -5.70 12.94 3.31
CA THR A 14 -7.06 13.29 2.85
C THR A 14 -7.72 14.40 3.68
N SER A 15 -7.15 14.74 4.84
CA SER A 15 -7.57 15.84 5.69
C SER A 15 -7.00 17.19 5.21
N SER A 16 -7.55 18.28 5.75
CA SER A 16 -7.12 19.65 5.47
C SER A 16 -7.29 20.52 6.72
N GLY A 17 -6.70 21.72 6.71
CA GLY A 17 -6.82 22.68 7.81
C GLY A 17 -6.12 22.22 9.09
N GLU A 18 -6.75 22.48 10.23
CA GLU A 18 -6.18 22.20 11.56
C GLU A 18 -5.88 20.71 11.78
N LYS A 19 -6.77 19.81 11.32
CA LYS A 19 -6.53 18.36 11.45
C LYS A 19 -5.27 17.93 10.71
N TRP A 20 -5.10 18.38 9.48
CA TRP A 20 -3.89 18.07 8.70
C TRP A 20 -2.64 18.60 9.39
N PHE A 21 -2.69 19.83 9.93
CA PHE A 21 -1.56 20.45 10.60
C PHE A 21 -1.17 19.68 11.88
N HIS A 22 -2.18 19.30 12.67
CA HIS A 22 -2.02 18.47 13.85
C HIS A 22 -1.37 17.12 13.52
N ASP A 23 -1.98 16.36 12.62
CA ASP A 23 -1.53 15.00 12.25
C ASP A 23 -0.11 15.05 11.65
N ARG A 24 0.22 16.10 10.87
CA ARG A 24 1.56 16.30 10.31
C ARG A 24 2.60 16.59 11.38
N LYS A 25 2.27 17.43 12.36
CA LYS A 25 3.17 17.77 13.47
C LYS A 25 3.48 16.53 14.32
N LEU A 26 2.50 15.64 14.51
CA LEU A 26 2.66 14.40 15.25
C LEU A 26 3.60 13.41 14.56
N ILE A 27 3.48 13.25 13.23
CA ILE A 27 4.21 12.24 12.47
C ILE A 27 5.62 12.69 12.05
N THR A 28 5.86 13.98 11.83
CA THR A 28 7.17 14.47 11.33
C THR A 28 8.40 13.97 12.12
N PRO A 29 8.38 13.82 13.46
CA PRO A 29 9.51 13.31 14.22
C PRO A 29 9.91 11.86 13.89
N THR A 30 9.00 11.01 13.40
CA THR A 30 9.32 9.61 13.05
C THR A 30 10.16 9.48 11.78
N PHE A 31 10.31 10.57 11.02
CA PHE A 31 11.18 10.66 9.85
C PHE A 31 12.50 11.39 10.13
N HIS A 32 12.88 11.51 11.40
CA HIS A 32 14.19 12.05 11.78
C HIS A 32 15.32 11.04 11.47
N PHE A 33 16.50 11.53 11.07
CA PHE A 33 17.59 10.70 10.53
C PHE A 33 17.98 9.50 11.40
N GLY A 34 17.99 9.65 12.73
CA GLY A 34 18.31 8.54 13.64
C GLY A 34 17.35 7.35 13.51
N ILE A 35 16.07 7.58 13.22
CA ILE A 35 15.08 6.51 13.01
C ILE A 35 15.21 5.93 11.59
N LEU A 36 15.61 6.76 10.62
CA LEU A 36 15.84 6.31 9.24
C LEU A 36 17.05 5.36 9.12
N GLU A 37 18.04 5.49 10.01
CA GLU A 37 19.15 4.53 10.10
C GLU A 37 18.65 3.13 10.47
N ASP A 38 17.76 3.02 11.45
CA ASP A 38 17.12 1.75 11.81
C ASP A 38 16.29 1.18 10.64
N PHE A 39 15.63 2.05 9.86
CA PHE A 39 14.90 1.61 8.67
C PHE A 39 15.81 1.08 7.57
N ALA A 40 17.04 1.59 7.46
CA ALA A 40 18.00 1.15 6.45
C ALA A 40 18.40 -0.31 6.65
N GLU A 41 18.55 -0.76 7.90
CA GLU A 41 18.84 -2.16 8.22
C GLU A 41 17.73 -3.09 7.70
N VAL A 42 16.47 -2.75 7.97
CA VAL A 42 15.30 -3.48 7.47
C VAL A 42 15.26 -3.47 5.93
N MET A 43 15.54 -2.33 5.29
CA MET A 43 15.57 -2.23 3.83
C MET A 43 16.63 -3.16 3.23
N VAL A 44 17.82 -3.24 3.84
CA VAL A 44 18.88 -4.15 3.39
C VAL A 44 18.44 -5.60 3.51
N GLU A 45 17.84 -5.98 4.65
CA GLU A 45 17.34 -7.34 4.87
C GLU A 45 16.29 -7.73 3.82
N LYS A 46 15.24 -6.92 3.63
CA LYS A 46 14.17 -7.24 2.67
C LYS A 46 14.66 -7.18 1.22
N SER A 47 15.63 -6.33 0.91
CA SER A 47 16.27 -6.28 -0.42
C SER A 47 17.11 -7.52 -0.72
N ALA A 48 17.74 -8.12 0.30
CA ALA A 48 18.47 -9.37 0.13
C ALA A 48 17.52 -10.52 -0.25
N ILE A 49 16.34 -10.58 0.38
CA ILE A 49 15.28 -11.54 0.04
C ILE A 49 14.80 -11.31 -1.40
N LEU A 50 14.51 -10.06 -1.77
CA LEU A 50 14.11 -9.71 -3.13
C LEU A 50 15.15 -10.16 -4.17
N ASN A 51 16.44 -9.94 -3.90
CA ASN A 51 17.52 -10.35 -4.78
C ASN A 51 17.56 -11.88 -4.96
N GLN A 52 17.34 -12.65 -3.89
CA GLN A 52 17.23 -14.10 -3.99
C GLN A 52 16.05 -14.51 -4.90
N ARG A 53 14.87 -13.91 -4.70
CA ARG A 53 13.69 -14.18 -5.53
C ARG A 53 13.89 -13.80 -6.99
N LEU A 54 14.56 -12.68 -7.27
CA LEU A 54 14.89 -12.28 -8.63
C LEU A 54 15.83 -13.27 -9.30
N LYS A 55 16.84 -13.78 -8.59
CA LYS A 55 17.72 -14.84 -9.10
C LYS A 55 16.96 -16.11 -9.45
N GLU A 56 16.00 -16.52 -8.61
CA GLU A 56 15.11 -17.65 -8.88
C GLU A 56 14.30 -17.42 -10.18
N GLN A 57 13.71 -16.23 -10.36
CA GLN A 57 12.96 -15.91 -11.58
C GLN A 57 13.85 -15.86 -12.83
N VAL A 58 15.05 -15.30 -12.75
CA VAL A 58 16.03 -15.31 -13.86
C VAL A 58 16.41 -16.73 -14.25
N GLN A 59 16.57 -17.65 -13.29
CA GLN A 59 16.84 -19.05 -13.59
C GLN A 59 15.67 -19.75 -14.30
N LEU A 60 14.42 -19.39 -13.95
CA LEU A 60 13.21 -19.95 -14.55
C LEU A 60 12.92 -19.40 -15.96
N HIS A 61 13.10 -18.10 -16.15
CA HIS A 61 12.81 -17.40 -17.40
C HIS A 61 14.00 -17.33 -18.36
N GLY A 62 15.21 -17.64 -17.90
CA GLY A 62 16.44 -17.50 -18.69
C GLY A 62 16.70 -16.05 -19.07
N ASN A 63 16.87 -15.79 -20.36
CA ASN A 63 17.10 -14.45 -20.91
C ASN A 63 15.80 -13.73 -21.32
N GLU A 64 14.63 -14.32 -21.09
CA GLU A 64 13.36 -13.68 -21.42
C GLU A 64 13.00 -12.59 -20.40
N PRO A 65 12.48 -11.43 -20.86
CA PRO A 65 12.01 -10.40 -19.96
C PRO A 65 10.77 -10.86 -19.18
N PHE A 66 10.71 -10.50 -17.89
CA PHE A 66 9.57 -10.77 -17.02
C PHE A 66 9.23 -9.54 -16.16
N ASP A 67 7.98 -9.48 -15.69
CA ASP A 67 7.48 -8.36 -14.89
C ASP A 67 7.89 -8.49 -13.41
N ILE A 68 8.58 -7.48 -12.89
CA ILE A 68 9.03 -7.42 -11.50
C ILE A 68 8.12 -6.56 -10.61
N PHE A 69 7.11 -5.88 -11.16
CA PHE A 69 6.28 -4.90 -10.46
C PHE A 69 5.68 -5.49 -9.18
N ARG A 70 5.14 -6.72 -9.28
CA ARG A 70 4.55 -7.42 -8.14
C ARG A 70 5.58 -7.83 -7.09
N MET A 71 6.80 -8.19 -7.48
CA MET A 71 7.88 -8.53 -6.57
C MET A 71 8.36 -7.30 -5.80
N MET A 72 8.52 -6.17 -6.51
CA MET A 72 8.86 -4.88 -5.91
C MET A 72 7.79 -4.42 -4.92
N GLY A 73 6.50 -4.56 -5.27
CA GLY A 73 5.39 -4.21 -4.39
C GLY A 73 5.38 -5.02 -3.09
N LYS A 74 5.68 -6.33 -3.15
CA LYS A 74 5.80 -7.17 -1.97
C LYS A 74 6.98 -6.78 -1.07
N CYS A 75 8.14 -6.49 -1.66
CA CYS A 75 9.31 -6.01 -0.91
C CYS A 75 9.02 -4.68 -0.21
N ALA A 76 8.41 -3.72 -0.93
CA ALA A 76 8.01 -2.44 -0.35
C ALA A 76 7.01 -2.61 0.80
N LEU A 77 6.07 -3.57 0.68
CA LEU A 77 5.12 -3.88 1.75
C LEU A 77 5.81 -4.45 2.99
N ASP A 78 6.76 -5.39 2.83
CA ASP A 78 7.52 -5.92 3.96
C ASP A 78 8.33 -4.83 4.66
N ILE A 79 8.98 -3.95 3.90
CA ILE A 79 9.74 -2.82 4.44
C ILE A 79 8.83 -1.90 5.26
N ILE A 80 7.70 -1.44 4.70
CA ILE A 80 6.83 -0.49 5.42
C ILE A 80 6.14 -1.13 6.62
N CYS A 81 5.73 -2.40 6.54
CA CYS A 81 5.12 -3.10 7.66
C CYS A 81 6.10 -3.30 8.81
N GLU A 82 7.36 -3.61 8.51
CA GLU A 82 8.35 -3.83 9.55
C GLU A 82 8.87 -2.52 10.13
N THR A 83 9.19 -1.53 9.29
CA THR A 83 9.70 -0.22 9.75
C THR A 83 8.65 0.61 10.47
N ALA A 84 7.44 0.73 9.93
CA ALA A 84 6.41 1.60 10.50
C ALA A 84 5.53 0.89 11.54
N MET A 85 5.41 -0.43 11.48
CA MET A 85 4.47 -1.19 12.31
C MET A 85 5.14 -2.22 13.22
N GLY A 86 6.44 -2.49 13.04
CA GLY A 86 7.17 -3.50 13.81
C GLY A 86 6.70 -4.94 13.54
N VAL A 87 6.01 -5.18 12.41
CA VAL A 87 5.44 -6.48 12.07
C VAL A 87 6.07 -7.01 10.79
N ASN A 88 6.67 -8.19 10.87
CA ASN A 88 7.11 -8.94 9.70
C ASN A 88 5.93 -9.71 9.09
N VAL A 89 5.49 -9.30 7.90
CA VAL A 89 4.32 -9.85 7.19
C VAL A 89 4.69 -11.03 6.27
N ASP A 90 5.98 -11.16 5.93
CA ASP A 90 6.50 -12.13 4.96
C ASP A 90 5.70 -12.16 3.63
N ALA A 91 5.44 -10.98 3.06
CA ALA A 91 4.71 -10.83 1.81
C ALA A 91 5.50 -11.41 0.61
N GLN A 92 6.83 -11.37 0.68
CA GLN A 92 7.71 -11.96 -0.33
C GLN A 92 7.71 -13.49 -0.33
N GLY A 93 7.50 -14.15 0.83
CA GLY A 93 7.41 -15.61 0.94
C GLY A 93 6.03 -16.19 0.60
N GLN A 94 4.96 -15.42 0.78
CA GLN A 94 3.60 -15.92 0.59
C GLN A 94 3.16 -16.00 -0.88
N ILE A 95 2.55 -17.14 -1.23
CA ILE A 95 1.78 -17.33 -2.46
C ILE A 95 0.56 -16.40 -2.34
N GLU A 96 0.47 -15.45 -3.28
CA GLU A 96 -0.61 -14.49 -3.49
C GLU A 96 -1.64 -14.31 -2.35
N ASN A 97 -1.42 -13.31 -1.49
CA ASN A 97 -2.43 -12.93 -0.52
C ASN A 97 -3.52 -12.06 -1.17
N GLU A 98 -4.79 -12.36 -0.88
CA GLU A 98 -5.98 -11.62 -1.33
C GLU A 98 -5.85 -10.10 -1.09
N TYR A 99 -5.14 -9.72 -0.03
CA TYR A 99 -4.82 -8.33 0.30
C TYR A 99 -3.97 -7.62 -0.78
N ASN A 100 -2.93 -8.25 -1.30
CA ASN A 100 -2.03 -7.62 -2.28
C ASN A 100 -2.76 -7.38 -3.61
N GLN A 101 -3.58 -8.35 -4.04
CA GLN A 101 -4.43 -8.19 -5.22
C GLN A 101 -5.47 -7.08 -5.02
N ALA A 102 -6.04 -6.97 -3.82
CA ALA A 102 -6.99 -5.90 -3.49
C ALA A 102 -6.32 -4.51 -3.56
N VAL A 103 -5.13 -4.35 -2.96
CA VAL A 103 -4.37 -3.09 -3.00
C VAL A 103 -3.97 -2.70 -4.43
N GLU A 104 -3.52 -3.66 -5.25
CA GLU A 104 -3.18 -3.43 -6.66
C GLU A 104 -4.41 -3.00 -7.47
N THR A 105 -5.54 -3.66 -7.25
CA THR A 105 -6.83 -3.34 -7.89
C THR A 105 -7.29 -1.94 -7.52
N ILE A 106 -7.24 -1.59 -6.23
CA ILE A 106 -7.58 -0.26 -5.72
C ILE A 106 -6.67 0.79 -6.35
N SER A 107 -5.35 0.57 -6.35
CA SER A 107 -4.37 1.52 -6.88
C SER A 107 -4.59 1.79 -8.37
N THR A 108 -4.76 0.73 -9.16
CA THR A 108 -4.99 0.82 -10.61
C THR A 108 -6.29 1.58 -10.92
N TYR A 109 -7.37 1.26 -10.21
CA TYR A 109 -8.68 1.88 -10.45
C TYR A 109 -8.78 3.30 -9.88
N ALA A 110 -8.11 3.60 -8.77
CA ALA A 110 -7.97 4.95 -8.24
C ALA A 110 -7.24 5.84 -9.23
N LEU A 111 -6.07 5.41 -9.74
CA LEU A 111 -5.32 6.14 -10.76
C LEU A 111 -6.15 6.35 -12.03
N ASN A 112 -6.84 5.30 -12.51
CA ASN A 112 -7.72 5.41 -13.67
C ASN A 112 -8.82 6.48 -13.48
N ARG A 113 -9.34 6.61 -12.25
CA ARG A 113 -10.36 7.59 -11.89
C ARG A 113 -9.80 9.01 -11.79
N VAL A 114 -8.56 9.18 -11.32
CA VAL A 114 -7.89 10.50 -11.25
C VAL A 114 -7.82 11.15 -12.63
N PHE A 115 -7.48 10.38 -13.67
CA PHE A 115 -7.29 10.89 -15.03
C PHE A 115 -8.57 11.01 -15.87
N ARG A 116 -9.75 10.62 -15.35
CA ARG A 116 -11.01 10.59 -16.11
C ARG A 116 -12.09 11.43 -15.43
N PRO A 117 -12.22 12.72 -15.79
CA PRO A 117 -13.17 13.64 -15.16
C PRO A 117 -14.62 13.15 -15.13
N TRP A 118 -15.08 12.40 -16.15
CA TRP A 118 -16.44 11.86 -16.22
C TRP A 118 -16.71 10.70 -15.24
N LEU A 119 -15.67 10.11 -14.65
CA LEU A 119 -15.78 9.10 -13.58
C LEU A 119 -15.66 9.72 -12.17
N LYS A 120 -15.61 11.05 -12.08
CA LYS A 120 -15.53 11.76 -10.79
C LYS A 120 -16.81 11.65 -9.95
N PRO A 121 -18.04 11.72 -10.50
CA PRO A 121 -19.23 11.53 -9.69
C PRO A 121 -19.27 10.11 -9.11
N ASP A 122 -19.29 9.99 -7.77
CA ASP A 122 -19.24 8.70 -7.08
C ASP A 122 -20.35 7.75 -7.54
N TRP A 123 -21.57 8.27 -7.66
CA TRP A 123 -22.74 7.48 -8.05
C TRP A 123 -22.57 6.85 -9.45
N ILE A 124 -22.06 7.61 -10.44
CA ILE A 124 -21.78 7.07 -11.79
C ILE A 124 -20.71 6.00 -11.69
N TYR A 125 -19.64 6.28 -10.94
CA TYR A 125 -18.50 5.36 -10.84
C TYR A 125 -18.90 4.02 -10.22
N TYR A 126 -19.63 4.02 -9.10
CA TYR A 126 -20.08 2.81 -8.43
C TYR A 126 -21.14 2.01 -9.20
N MET A 127 -21.80 2.60 -10.19
CA MET A 127 -22.65 1.87 -11.12
C MET A 127 -21.85 1.07 -12.17
N THR A 128 -20.61 1.48 -12.46
CA THR A 128 -19.74 0.75 -13.40
C THR A 128 -19.19 -0.55 -12.80
N GLU A 129 -18.84 -1.52 -13.65
CA GLU A 129 -18.18 -2.76 -13.19
C GLU A 129 -16.86 -2.48 -12.44
N LYS A 130 -16.08 -1.49 -12.91
CA LYS A 130 -14.83 -1.08 -12.26
C LYS A 130 -15.09 -0.52 -10.86
N GLY A 131 -16.12 0.30 -10.69
CA GLY A 131 -16.49 0.84 -9.38
C GLY A 131 -16.98 -0.23 -8.41
N LYS A 132 -17.70 -1.24 -8.88
CA LYS A 132 -18.10 -2.40 -8.06
C LYS A 132 -16.88 -3.20 -7.59
N LYS A 133 -15.94 -3.51 -8.50
CA LYS A 133 -14.68 -4.20 -8.16
C LYS A 133 -13.82 -3.37 -7.21
N PHE A 134 -13.74 -2.06 -7.42
CA PHE A 134 -13.04 -1.13 -6.52
C PHE A 134 -13.63 -1.16 -5.11
N LYS A 135 -14.96 -1.13 -4.98
CA LYS A 135 -15.64 -1.20 -3.68
C LYS A 135 -15.39 -2.55 -2.98
N ALA A 136 -15.52 -3.66 -3.69
CA ALA A 136 -15.24 -4.98 -3.13
C ALA A 136 -13.78 -5.12 -2.65
N ALA A 137 -12.82 -4.61 -3.43
CA ALA A 137 -11.42 -4.61 -3.03
C ALA A 137 -11.17 -3.76 -1.76
N ILE A 138 -11.84 -2.61 -1.63
CA ILE A 138 -11.78 -1.80 -0.40
C ILE A 138 -12.30 -2.61 0.81
N GLU A 139 -13.42 -3.30 0.66
CA GLU A 139 -14.01 -4.12 1.73
C GLU A 139 -13.05 -5.24 2.17
N THR A 140 -12.39 -5.93 1.23
CA THR A 140 -11.34 -6.93 1.53
C THR A 140 -10.17 -6.30 2.29
N THR A 141 -9.72 -5.12 1.85
CA THR A 141 -8.59 -4.42 2.46
C THR A 141 -8.92 -4.00 3.89
N HIS A 142 -10.10 -3.41 4.10
CA HIS A 142 -10.58 -3.02 5.43
C HIS A 142 -10.72 -4.22 6.35
N LYS A 143 -11.33 -5.32 5.91
CA LYS A 143 -11.46 -6.55 6.70
C LYS A 143 -10.11 -7.05 7.22
N ARG A 144 -9.06 -6.98 6.40
CA ARG A 144 -7.71 -7.41 6.81
C ARG A 144 -7.04 -6.40 7.72
N CYS A 145 -7.18 -5.10 7.44
CA CYS A 145 -6.64 -4.03 8.27
C CYS A 145 -7.30 -3.93 9.65
N THR A 146 -8.54 -4.39 9.86
CA THR A 146 -9.12 -4.46 11.21
C THR A 146 -8.50 -5.58 12.05
N HIS A 147 -7.98 -6.63 11.42
CA HIS A 147 -7.30 -7.74 12.12
C HIS A 147 -5.86 -7.42 12.50
N VAL A 148 -5.20 -6.52 11.76
CA VAL A 148 -3.88 -6.00 12.12
C VAL A 148 -4.11 -4.64 12.75
N ASN A 149 -4.05 -4.57 14.07
CA ASN A 149 -4.47 -3.44 14.93
C ASN A 149 -3.62 -2.15 14.75
N ILE A 150 -3.44 -1.70 13.50
CA ILE A 150 -2.34 -0.83 13.06
C ILE A 150 -2.83 0.55 12.60
N PHE A 151 -4.10 0.69 12.22
CA PHE A 151 -4.63 2.01 11.87
C PHE A 151 -5.00 2.89 13.08
N ALA A 152 -5.01 2.32 14.29
CA ALA A 152 -5.37 3.04 15.52
C ALA A 152 -4.28 4.01 16.03
N ILE A 153 -3.04 3.95 15.53
CA ILE A 153 -1.93 4.80 16.03
C ILE A 153 -1.69 6.04 15.15
N ILE A 154 -2.23 6.07 13.92
CA ILE A 154 -1.94 7.13 12.94
C ILE A 154 -3.20 7.94 12.57
N LEU A 155 -4.41 7.52 12.95
CA LEU A 155 -5.66 8.15 12.47
C LEU A 155 -6.67 8.63 13.52
N ASP A 156 -6.42 8.44 14.82
CA ASP A 156 -7.22 9.07 15.89
C ASP A 156 -6.46 10.26 16.52
#